data_AF-S3AG62-F1
#
_entry.id   AF-S3AG62-F1
#
_cell.length_a   1.000
_cell.length_b   1.000
_cell.length_c   1.000
_cell.angle_alpha   90.00
_cell.angle_beta   90.00
_cell.angle_gamma   90.00
#
_symmetry.space_group_name_H-M   'P 1'
#
loop_
_entity.id
_entity.type
_entity.pdbx_description
1 polymer ?
#
loop_
_entity_poly.entity_id
_entity_poly.type
_entity_poly.pdbx_seq_one_letter_code
_entity_poly.pdbx_strand_id
1 'polypeptide(L)'
;MTAAEPSRLPAEAEADRAPAPSLRVEAEALLAAAIAAVSGGVVGLIIGLLGVGVRLWGDASLASWAAAGAGLAAAVSSALGYWRARTTDGQEWRRRIASWRYVVSTASVVIAHGALAMIGTVALFAVLSRAFINVELTAFWTTVLAATATGLSGWLSYLSASRMTTQRLTTLLVTFIGIGTLAAMITTSDPMWWTYHFSQLGTFGDMSSFLFNGTLIAGGLLVTTFTLYVSHDLAALGEGPRGIRVVGTALAIMGVMLACVGIFPVNVNMLLHNLSASGMALMFLLLLVGGPWIVRRMPRAYFLASWAFLAGLLVSIALFATGYFGLTAFEIIVFALIFGWLAVFIRFMVVADQPEPRS
;
A
#
# COMPACT_ATOMS: atom_id res chain seq x y z
N MET A 1 45.82 -18.67 -45.25
CA MET A 1 46.10 -18.09 -43.92
C MET A 1 46.15 -16.59 -44.15
N THR A 2 45.21 -15.77 -43.71
CA THR A 2 44.68 -15.62 -42.35
C THR A 2 43.22 -15.17 -42.38
N ALA A 3 42.41 -15.71 -41.47
CA ALA A 3 41.01 -15.36 -41.27
C ALA A 3 40.89 -13.98 -40.59
N ALA A 4 40.01 -13.12 -41.10
CA ALA A 4 39.64 -11.87 -40.43
C ALA A 4 38.58 -12.20 -39.35
N GLU A 5 38.93 -11.89 -38.11
CA GLU A 5 38.08 -12.08 -36.92
C GLU A 5 36.97 -11.00 -36.90
N PRO A 6 35.69 -11.37 -36.70
CA PRO A 6 34.63 -10.38 -36.59
C PRO A 6 34.76 -9.62 -35.27
N SER A 7 34.85 -8.30 -35.37
CA SER A 7 34.89 -7.35 -34.25
C SER A 7 33.74 -7.62 -33.27
N ARG A 8 34.07 -8.12 -32.08
CA ARG A 8 33.13 -8.15 -30.95
C ARG A 8 32.83 -6.71 -30.55
N LEU A 9 31.59 -6.28 -30.76
CA LEU A 9 31.08 -5.06 -30.15
C LEU A 9 31.27 -5.17 -28.62
N PRO A 10 31.73 -4.11 -27.93
CA PRO A 10 31.94 -4.16 -26.49
C PRO A 10 30.61 -4.43 -25.78
N ALA A 11 30.62 -5.47 -24.93
CA ALA A 11 29.51 -5.93 -24.10
C ALA A 11 29.05 -4.90 -23.02
N GLU A 12 29.53 -3.66 -23.09
CA GLU A 12 29.29 -2.62 -22.10
C GLU A 12 28.02 -1.79 -22.38
N ALA A 13 27.44 -1.89 -23.57
CA ALA A 13 26.20 -1.17 -23.91
C ALA A 13 24.90 -1.82 -23.39
N GLU A 14 24.98 -3.00 -22.77
CA GLU A 14 23.81 -3.76 -22.32
C GLU A 14 23.53 -3.62 -20.81
N ALA A 15 24.44 -2.97 -20.07
CA ALA A 15 24.37 -2.87 -18.61
C ALA A 15 23.41 -1.78 -18.07
N ASP A 16 22.85 -0.92 -18.94
CA ASP A 16 22.15 0.29 -18.50
C ASP A 16 20.70 0.43 -18.98
N ARG A 17 20.06 -0.68 -19.32
CA ARG A 17 18.59 -0.69 -19.49
C ARG A 17 17.96 -1.17 -18.21
N ALA A 18 17.20 -0.28 -17.56
CA ALA A 18 16.19 -0.70 -16.59
C ALA A 18 15.47 -1.94 -17.13
N PRO A 19 15.38 -3.05 -16.38
CA PRO A 19 14.94 -4.32 -16.94
C PRO A 19 13.57 -4.11 -17.59
N ALA A 20 13.52 -4.32 -18.91
CA ALA A 20 12.27 -4.22 -19.67
C ALA A 20 11.21 -5.09 -18.97
N PRO A 21 9.94 -4.67 -18.92
CA PRO A 21 8.88 -5.52 -18.39
C PRO A 21 8.97 -6.87 -19.09
N SER A 22 9.30 -7.93 -18.32
CA SER A 22 9.51 -9.22 -18.94
C SER A 22 8.19 -9.64 -19.59
N LEU A 23 8.24 -9.99 -20.88
CA LEU A 23 7.07 -10.47 -21.64
C LEU A 23 6.30 -11.54 -20.84
N ARG A 24 7.04 -12.32 -20.05
CA ARG A 24 6.52 -13.28 -19.09
C ARG A 24 5.57 -12.68 -18.05
N VAL A 25 5.95 -11.60 -17.36
CA VAL A 25 5.10 -10.96 -16.35
C VAL A 25 3.83 -10.40 -16.97
N GLU A 26 3.92 -9.82 -18.17
CA GLU A 26 2.74 -9.33 -18.90
C GLU A 26 1.82 -10.47 -19.30
N ALA A 27 2.36 -11.57 -19.85
CA ALA A 27 1.58 -12.75 -20.23
C ALA A 27 0.91 -13.42 -19.02
N GLU A 28 1.63 -13.58 -17.91
CA GLU A 28 1.08 -14.13 -16.66
C GLU A 28 -0.03 -13.22 -16.09
N ALA A 29 0.14 -11.89 -16.18
CA ALA A 29 -0.88 -10.94 -15.74
C ALA A 29 -2.15 -11.00 -16.60
N LEU A 30 -2.01 -11.12 -17.92
CA LEU A 30 -3.14 -11.27 -18.85
C LEU A 30 -3.86 -12.60 -18.63
N LEU A 31 -3.12 -13.69 -18.33
CA LEU A 31 -3.73 -14.97 -17.97
C LEU A 31 -4.52 -14.87 -16.66
N ALA A 32 -3.94 -14.24 -15.62
CA ALA A 32 -4.64 -14.00 -14.36
C ALA A 32 -5.91 -13.17 -14.57
N ALA A 33 -5.83 -12.14 -15.42
CA ALA A 33 -6.97 -11.32 -15.81
C ALA A 33 -8.06 -12.13 -16.51
N ALA A 34 -7.70 -12.96 -17.48
CA ALA A 34 -8.63 -13.80 -18.23
C ALA A 34 -9.34 -14.81 -17.33
N ILE A 35 -8.60 -15.50 -16.44
CA ILE A 35 -9.17 -16.45 -15.48
C ILE A 35 -10.13 -15.71 -14.54
N ALA A 36 -9.70 -14.58 -13.96
CA ALA A 36 -10.54 -13.79 -13.07
C ALA A 36 -11.80 -13.27 -13.76
N ALA A 37 -11.68 -12.80 -15.01
CA ALA A 37 -12.80 -12.32 -15.81
C ALA A 37 -13.80 -13.44 -16.13
N VAL A 38 -13.32 -14.63 -16.51
CA VAL A 38 -14.19 -15.79 -16.75
C VAL A 38 -14.90 -16.19 -15.46
N SER A 39 -14.19 -16.30 -14.34
CA SER A 39 -14.81 -16.64 -13.05
C SER A 39 -15.84 -15.62 -12.61
N GLY A 40 -15.51 -14.32 -12.68
CA GLY A 40 -16.44 -13.24 -12.35
C GLY A 40 -17.63 -13.18 -13.30
N GLY A 41 -17.41 -13.41 -14.59
CA GLY A 41 -18.46 -13.50 -15.60
C GLY A 41 -19.42 -14.65 -15.35
N VAL A 42 -18.92 -15.85 -15.01
CA VAL A 42 -19.77 -17.00 -14.65
C VAL A 42 -20.64 -16.67 -13.43
N VAL A 43 -20.07 -16.05 -12.39
CA VAL A 43 -20.84 -15.60 -11.22
C VAL A 43 -21.89 -14.56 -11.63
N GLY A 44 -21.52 -13.56 -12.42
CA GLY A 44 -22.44 -12.54 -12.93
C GLY A 44 -23.56 -13.11 -13.82
N LEU A 45 -23.28 -14.15 -14.60
CA LEU A 45 -24.25 -14.85 -15.42
C LEU A 45 -25.26 -15.61 -14.55
N ILE A 46 -24.79 -16.35 -13.55
CA ILE A 46 -25.65 -17.08 -12.62
C ILE A 46 -26.58 -16.10 -11.88
N ILE A 47 -26.02 -15.03 -11.32
CA ILE A 47 -26.77 -13.95 -10.65
C ILE A 47 -27.85 -13.38 -11.58
N GLY A 48 -27.46 -13.04 -12.80
CA GLY A 48 -28.35 -12.48 -13.81
C GLY A 48 -29.48 -13.42 -14.25
N LEU A 49 -29.20 -14.70 -14.42
CA LEU A 49 -30.20 -15.72 -14.80
C LEU A 49 -31.17 -16.03 -13.66
N LEU A 50 -30.71 -16.00 -12.41
CA LEU A 50 -31.55 -16.22 -11.23
C LEU A 50 -32.39 -14.99 -10.86
N GLY A 51 -32.12 -13.82 -11.46
CA GLY A 51 -32.81 -12.57 -11.13
C GLY A 51 -32.49 -12.02 -9.73
N VAL A 52 -31.46 -12.57 -9.07
CA VAL A 52 -31.02 -12.14 -7.73
C VAL A 52 -29.91 -11.10 -7.93
N GLY A 53 -29.91 -10.01 -7.17
CA GLY A 53 -28.80 -9.03 -7.21
C GLY A 53 -28.64 -8.27 -8.53
N VAL A 54 -29.67 -8.26 -9.38
CA VAL A 54 -29.70 -7.53 -10.67
C VAL A 54 -29.71 -6.01 -10.50
N ARG A 55 -29.93 -5.51 -9.28
CA ARG A 55 -29.80 -4.10 -8.95
C ARG A 55 -28.32 -3.72 -8.87
N LEU A 56 -28.02 -2.52 -9.35
CA LEU A 56 -26.65 -2.02 -9.36
C LEU A 56 -26.11 -1.72 -7.95
N TRP A 57 -26.99 -1.30 -7.02
CA TRP A 57 -26.64 -0.94 -5.64
C TRP A 57 -27.71 -1.42 -4.63
N GLY A 58 -27.32 -1.53 -3.35
CA GLY A 58 -28.18 -1.99 -2.24
C GLY A 58 -27.83 -3.40 -1.75
N ASP A 59 -28.70 -3.98 -0.94
CA ASP A 59 -28.49 -5.31 -0.34
C ASP A 59 -28.45 -6.41 -1.41
N ALA A 60 -27.45 -7.29 -1.30
CA ALA A 60 -27.18 -8.37 -2.25
C ALA A 60 -27.07 -7.91 -3.73
N SER A 61 -26.73 -6.65 -3.97
CA SER A 61 -26.59 -6.05 -5.31
C SER A 61 -25.36 -6.54 -6.08
N LEU A 62 -25.32 -6.26 -7.38
CA LEU A 62 -24.15 -6.54 -8.21
C LEU A 62 -22.88 -5.89 -7.67
N ALA A 63 -22.98 -4.67 -7.08
CA ALA A 63 -21.84 -4.01 -6.46
C ALA A 63 -21.15 -4.88 -5.40
N SER A 64 -21.95 -5.54 -4.53
CA SER A 64 -21.44 -6.38 -3.46
C SER A 64 -20.74 -7.64 -3.99
N TRP A 65 -21.35 -8.32 -4.97
CA TRP A 65 -20.79 -9.50 -5.61
C TRP A 65 -19.54 -9.19 -6.44
N ALA A 66 -19.58 -8.11 -7.22
CA ALA A 66 -18.46 -7.65 -8.02
C ALA A 66 -17.29 -7.22 -7.12
N ALA A 67 -17.54 -6.53 -6.01
CA ALA A 67 -16.50 -6.13 -5.07
C ALA A 67 -15.87 -7.32 -4.34
N ALA A 68 -16.66 -8.31 -3.92
CA ALA A 68 -16.15 -9.54 -3.33
C ALA A 68 -15.28 -10.33 -4.34
N GLY A 69 -15.78 -10.48 -5.58
CA GLY A 69 -15.04 -11.11 -6.67
C GLY A 69 -13.76 -10.37 -7.03
N ALA A 70 -13.80 -9.04 -7.10
CA ALA A 70 -12.67 -8.17 -7.39
C ALA A 70 -11.59 -8.27 -6.29
N GLY A 71 -12.01 -8.23 -5.02
CA GLY A 71 -11.13 -8.42 -3.88
C GLY A 71 -10.46 -9.79 -3.87
N LEU A 72 -11.21 -10.87 -4.16
CA LEU A 72 -10.65 -12.22 -4.25
C LEU A 72 -9.69 -12.35 -5.44
N ALA A 73 -10.06 -11.85 -6.62
CA ALA A 73 -9.21 -11.85 -7.80
C ALA A 73 -7.90 -11.09 -7.56
N ALA A 74 -7.98 -9.91 -6.93
CA ALA A 74 -6.83 -9.11 -6.54
C ALA A 74 -5.96 -9.83 -5.51
N ALA A 75 -6.55 -10.48 -4.50
CA ALA A 75 -5.84 -11.22 -3.48
C ALA A 75 -5.06 -12.41 -4.06
N VAL A 76 -5.71 -13.24 -4.88
CA VAL A 76 -5.06 -14.40 -5.54
C VAL A 76 -3.97 -13.93 -6.51
N SER A 77 -4.28 -12.93 -7.34
CA SER A 77 -3.34 -12.45 -8.36
C SER A 77 -2.13 -11.76 -7.74
N SER A 78 -2.32 -10.96 -6.69
CA SER A 78 -1.20 -10.34 -5.96
C SER A 78 -0.35 -11.38 -5.22
N ALA A 79 -0.95 -12.43 -4.65
CA ALA A 79 -0.20 -13.53 -4.04
C ALA A 79 0.68 -14.22 -5.09
N LEU A 80 0.10 -14.63 -6.22
CA LEU A 80 0.82 -15.29 -7.31
C LEU A 80 1.94 -14.40 -7.87
N GLY A 81 1.63 -13.15 -8.19
CA GLY A 81 2.60 -12.18 -8.70
C GLY A 81 3.74 -11.93 -7.72
N TYR A 82 3.44 -11.77 -6.43
CA TYR A 82 4.46 -11.56 -5.41
C TYR A 82 5.38 -12.77 -5.23
N TRP A 83 4.85 -14.00 -5.27
CA TRP A 83 5.69 -15.20 -5.17
C TRP A 83 6.49 -15.48 -6.44
N ARG A 84 5.90 -15.26 -7.62
CA ARG A 84 6.59 -15.40 -8.92
C ARG A 84 7.76 -14.41 -9.06
N ALA A 85 7.65 -13.22 -8.47
CA ALA A 85 8.74 -12.24 -8.45
C ALA A 85 10.05 -12.78 -7.85
N ARG A 86 10.03 -13.82 -7.00
CA ARG A 86 11.26 -14.43 -6.43
C ARG A 86 12.14 -15.13 -7.46
N THR A 87 11.58 -15.50 -8.61
CA THR A 87 12.28 -16.20 -9.70
C THR A 87 12.45 -15.32 -10.94
N THR A 88 12.20 -14.01 -10.79
CA THR A 88 12.46 -13.03 -11.85
C THR A 88 13.90 -12.52 -11.74
N ASP A 89 14.55 -12.35 -12.88
CA ASP A 89 15.92 -11.86 -12.98
C ASP A 89 16.07 -10.52 -12.25
N GLY A 90 17.17 -10.36 -11.50
CA GLY A 90 17.42 -9.16 -10.67
C GLY A 90 16.68 -9.09 -9.34
N GLN A 91 15.72 -9.99 -9.05
CA GLN A 91 14.98 -10.05 -7.79
C GLN A 91 15.34 -11.27 -6.92
N GLU A 92 16.42 -11.98 -7.27
CA GLU A 92 16.83 -13.21 -6.62
C GLU A 92 17.20 -13.04 -5.14
N TRP A 93 17.56 -11.82 -4.72
CA TRP A 93 17.83 -11.47 -3.32
C TRP A 93 16.64 -11.84 -2.41
N ARG A 94 15.41 -11.79 -2.93
CA ARG A 94 14.18 -12.21 -2.21
C ARG A 94 14.20 -13.68 -1.81
N ARG A 95 15.00 -14.51 -2.48
CA ARG A 95 15.20 -15.92 -2.09
C ARG A 95 15.95 -16.07 -0.77
N ARG A 96 16.76 -15.07 -0.39
CA ARG A 96 17.53 -15.05 0.86
C ARG A 96 16.69 -14.61 2.07
N ILE A 97 15.50 -14.06 1.85
CA ILE A 97 14.58 -13.69 2.93
C ILE A 97 14.03 -14.96 3.59
N ALA A 98 14.06 -15.01 4.93
CA ALA A 98 13.48 -16.11 5.70
C ALA A 98 12.00 -16.33 5.32
N SER A 99 11.61 -17.59 5.13
CA SER A 99 10.28 -17.95 4.60
C SER A 99 9.12 -17.32 5.36
N TRP A 100 9.18 -17.29 6.70
CA TRP A 100 8.13 -16.69 7.52
C TRP A 100 7.97 -15.18 7.27
N ARG A 101 9.09 -14.43 7.11
CA ARG A 101 9.06 -12.99 6.80
C ARG A 101 8.46 -12.75 5.43
N TYR A 102 8.74 -13.65 4.49
CA TYR A 102 8.18 -13.59 3.15
C TYR A 102 6.68 -13.87 3.13
N VAL A 103 6.21 -14.82 3.95
CA VAL A 103 4.78 -15.10 4.13
C VAL A 103 4.05 -13.89 4.71
N VAL A 104 4.58 -13.27 5.78
CA VAL A 104 4.04 -12.03 6.34
C VAL A 104 4.01 -10.92 5.29
N SER A 105 5.08 -10.79 4.50
CA SER A 105 5.14 -9.81 3.41
C SER A 105 4.08 -10.04 2.34
N THR A 106 3.87 -11.30 1.98
CA THR A 106 2.83 -11.69 1.02
C THR A 106 1.46 -11.34 1.58
N ALA A 107 1.17 -11.73 2.83
CA ALA A 107 -0.11 -11.44 3.47
C ALA A 107 -0.40 -9.93 3.47
N SER A 108 0.59 -9.10 3.80
CA SER A 108 0.49 -7.64 3.79
C SER A 108 0.10 -7.10 2.41
N VAL A 109 0.80 -7.54 1.36
CA VAL A 109 0.53 -7.12 -0.03
C VAL A 109 -0.83 -7.60 -0.51
N VAL A 110 -1.21 -8.84 -0.17
CA VAL A 110 -2.49 -9.45 -0.54
C VAL A 110 -3.67 -8.72 0.10
N ILE A 111 -3.58 -8.44 1.40
CA ILE A 111 -4.63 -7.71 2.13
C ILE A 111 -4.82 -6.32 1.51
N ALA A 112 -3.72 -5.61 1.24
CA ALA A 112 -3.78 -4.27 0.66
C ALA A 112 -4.44 -4.25 -0.72
N HIS A 113 -4.02 -5.13 -1.64
CA HIS A 113 -4.61 -5.19 -2.98
C HIS A 113 -6.06 -5.67 -2.96
N GLY A 114 -6.37 -6.71 -2.16
CA GLY A 114 -7.72 -7.22 -2.03
C GLY A 114 -8.68 -6.16 -1.49
N ALA A 115 -8.28 -5.47 -0.42
CA ALA A 115 -9.08 -4.39 0.17
C ALA A 115 -9.22 -3.18 -0.77
N LEU A 116 -8.15 -2.74 -1.43
CA LEU A 116 -8.21 -1.65 -2.41
C LEU A 116 -9.11 -1.99 -3.60
N ALA A 117 -9.03 -3.21 -4.13
CA ALA A 117 -9.88 -3.65 -5.23
C ALA A 117 -11.35 -3.71 -4.79
N MET A 118 -11.62 -4.20 -3.59
CA MET A 118 -12.97 -4.23 -3.02
C MET A 118 -13.53 -2.81 -2.83
N ILE A 119 -12.81 -1.93 -2.13
CA ILE A 119 -13.23 -0.54 -1.89
C ILE A 119 -13.38 0.22 -3.21
N GLY A 120 -12.43 0.08 -4.13
CA GLY A 120 -12.47 0.73 -5.44
C GLY A 120 -13.66 0.27 -6.28
N THR A 121 -13.98 -1.03 -6.24
CA THR A 121 -15.15 -1.58 -6.94
C THR A 121 -16.45 -1.07 -6.32
N VAL A 122 -16.59 -1.11 -4.99
CA VAL A 122 -17.75 -0.54 -4.30
C VAL A 122 -17.90 0.95 -4.64
N ALA A 123 -16.81 1.73 -4.57
CA ALA A 123 -16.84 3.17 -4.87
C ALA A 123 -17.28 3.43 -6.33
N LEU A 124 -16.78 2.65 -7.30
CA LEU A 124 -17.18 2.77 -8.69
C LEU A 124 -18.68 2.50 -8.87
N PHE A 125 -19.18 1.40 -8.31
CA PHE A 125 -20.61 1.08 -8.38
C PHE A 125 -21.48 2.09 -7.62
N ALA A 126 -20.98 2.66 -6.53
CA ALA A 126 -21.66 3.73 -5.81
C ALA A 126 -21.87 4.94 -6.72
N VAL A 127 -20.83 5.37 -7.44
CA VAL A 127 -20.93 6.47 -8.41
C VAL A 127 -21.88 6.11 -9.56
N LEU A 128 -21.75 4.91 -10.14
CA LEU A 128 -22.63 4.45 -11.22
C LEU A 128 -24.10 4.44 -10.79
N SER A 129 -24.41 4.04 -9.56
CA SER A 129 -25.79 4.03 -9.05
C SER A 129 -26.43 5.40 -8.97
N ARG A 130 -25.62 6.47 -8.84
CA ARG A 130 -26.10 7.85 -8.87
C ARG A 130 -26.44 8.30 -10.30
N ALA A 131 -25.80 7.71 -11.31
CA ALA A 131 -26.05 8.02 -12.71
C ALA A 131 -27.20 7.17 -13.30
N PHE A 132 -27.28 5.89 -12.90
CA PHE A 132 -28.25 4.93 -13.42
C PHE A 132 -29.29 4.56 -12.34
N ILE A 133 -30.15 5.53 -12.04
CA ILE A 133 -31.15 5.42 -10.96
C ILE A 133 -32.17 4.33 -11.32
N ASN A 134 -32.42 3.40 -10.38
CA ASN A 134 -33.37 2.29 -10.52
C ASN A 134 -33.13 1.36 -11.72
N VAL A 135 -31.89 1.32 -12.25
CA VAL A 135 -31.57 0.38 -13.33
C VAL A 135 -31.58 -1.06 -12.81
N GLU A 136 -32.25 -1.93 -13.54
CA GLU A 136 -32.17 -3.37 -13.37
C GLU A 136 -31.34 -3.96 -14.51
N LEU A 137 -30.34 -4.74 -14.16
CA LEU A 137 -29.37 -5.27 -15.09
C LEU A 137 -29.85 -6.60 -15.64
N THR A 138 -29.78 -6.76 -16.96
CA THR A 138 -29.99 -8.05 -17.61
C THR A 138 -28.83 -8.99 -17.32
N ALA A 139 -29.03 -10.30 -17.55
CA ALA A 139 -27.97 -11.29 -17.39
C ALA A 139 -26.70 -10.97 -18.21
N PHE A 140 -26.86 -10.29 -19.35
CA PHE A 140 -25.73 -9.78 -20.13
C PHE A 140 -24.91 -8.76 -19.33
N TRP A 141 -25.54 -7.73 -18.77
CA TRP A 141 -24.84 -6.67 -18.06
C TRP A 141 -24.25 -7.13 -16.72
N THR A 142 -24.94 -7.99 -15.97
CA THR A 142 -24.38 -8.58 -14.75
C THR A 142 -23.12 -9.39 -15.04
N THR A 143 -23.13 -10.17 -16.13
CA THR A 143 -21.96 -10.94 -16.61
C THR A 143 -20.80 -10.02 -16.98
N VAL A 144 -21.05 -9.03 -17.85
CA VAL A 144 -20.01 -8.14 -18.38
C VAL A 144 -19.37 -7.31 -17.28
N LEU A 145 -20.17 -6.72 -16.39
CA LEU A 145 -19.67 -5.88 -15.31
C LEU A 145 -18.89 -6.70 -14.27
N ALA A 146 -19.39 -7.89 -13.90
CA ALA A 146 -18.66 -8.77 -12.98
C ALA A 146 -17.35 -9.25 -13.58
N ALA A 147 -17.34 -9.71 -14.83
CA ALA A 147 -16.13 -10.13 -15.55
C ALA A 147 -15.09 -8.99 -15.65
N THR A 148 -15.56 -7.78 -15.95
CA THR A 148 -14.68 -6.61 -16.08
C THR A 148 -14.06 -6.24 -14.73
N ALA A 149 -14.87 -6.19 -13.67
CA ALA A 149 -14.41 -5.84 -12.32
C ALA A 149 -13.36 -6.85 -11.81
N THR A 150 -13.62 -8.15 -11.94
CA THR A 150 -12.67 -9.19 -11.49
C THR A 150 -11.43 -9.27 -12.38
N GLY A 151 -11.59 -9.18 -13.70
CA GLY A 151 -10.50 -9.22 -14.67
C GLY A 151 -9.51 -8.07 -14.49
N LEU A 152 -10.02 -6.83 -14.40
CA LEU A 152 -9.18 -5.64 -14.16
C LEU A 152 -8.49 -5.72 -12.80
N SER A 153 -9.20 -6.15 -11.76
CA SER A 153 -8.64 -6.29 -10.41
C SER A 153 -7.51 -7.33 -10.37
N GLY A 154 -7.69 -8.47 -11.05
CA GLY A 154 -6.66 -9.49 -11.19
C GLY A 154 -5.43 -8.97 -11.95
N TRP A 155 -5.65 -8.33 -13.10
CA TRP A 155 -4.58 -7.76 -13.93
C TRP A 155 -3.73 -6.72 -13.19
N LEU A 156 -4.37 -5.68 -12.64
CA LEU A 156 -3.70 -4.58 -11.96
C LEU A 156 -2.95 -5.07 -10.72
N SER A 157 -3.54 -5.97 -9.95
CA SER A 157 -2.92 -6.50 -8.73
C SER A 157 -1.75 -7.42 -9.04
N TYR A 158 -1.82 -8.23 -10.11
CA TYR A 158 -0.69 -9.04 -10.56
C TYR A 158 0.51 -8.18 -10.96
N LEU A 159 0.28 -7.17 -11.80
CA LEU A 159 1.33 -6.25 -12.28
C LEU A 159 1.94 -5.43 -11.14
N SER A 160 1.10 -4.98 -10.21
CA SER A 160 1.57 -4.25 -9.03
C SER A 160 2.45 -5.14 -8.15
N ALA A 161 1.99 -6.35 -7.82
CA ALA A 161 2.67 -7.25 -6.90
C ALA A 161 3.96 -7.87 -7.46
N SER A 162 3.97 -8.22 -8.75
CA SER A 162 5.13 -8.81 -9.44
C SER A 162 6.31 -7.86 -9.57
N ARG A 163 6.04 -6.55 -9.56
CA ARG A 163 7.04 -5.49 -9.77
C ARG A 163 7.34 -4.70 -8.50
N MET A 164 7.09 -5.26 -7.32
CA MET A 164 7.18 -4.52 -6.07
C MET A 164 8.60 -3.94 -5.85
N THR A 165 8.69 -2.64 -5.58
CA THR A 165 9.93 -1.96 -5.18
C THR A 165 9.64 -1.16 -3.91
N THR A 166 10.67 -0.63 -3.26
CA THR A 166 10.53 0.26 -2.09
C THR A 166 9.57 1.43 -2.39
N GLN A 167 9.70 2.05 -3.57
CA GLN A 167 8.81 3.12 -4.01
C GLN A 167 7.37 2.65 -4.23
N ARG A 168 7.16 1.54 -4.96
CA ARG A 168 5.81 1.01 -5.23
C ARG A 168 5.11 0.56 -3.95
N LEU A 169 5.84 -0.05 -3.02
CA LEU A 169 5.31 -0.48 -1.74
C LEU A 169 4.85 0.71 -0.90
N THR A 170 5.56 1.83 -0.95
CA THR A 170 5.10 3.04 -0.26
C THR A 170 3.96 3.74 -0.95
N THR A 171 3.93 3.78 -2.28
CA THR A 171 2.73 4.24 -3.00
C THR A 171 1.52 3.37 -2.63
N LEU A 172 1.68 2.05 -2.57
CA LEU A 172 0.63 1.13 -2.14
C LEU A 172 0.19 1.42 -0.70
N LEU A 173 1.12 1.60 0.23
CA LEU A 173 0.85 1.92 1.63
C LEU A 173 0.09 3.25 1.78
N VAL A 174 0.58 4.33 1.17
CA VAL A 174 -0.06 5.66 1.24
C VAL A 174 -1.45 5.62 0.60
N THR A 175 -1.58 4.96 -0.54
CA THR A 175 -2.87 4.80 -1.23
C THR A 175 -3.84 3.98 -0.38
N PHE A 176 -3.39 2.88 0.22
CA PHE A 176 -4.20 2.02 1.06
C PHE A 176 -4.68 2.73 2.33
N ILE A 177 -3.77 3.40 3.05
CA ILE A 177 -4.13 4.18 4.23
C ILE A 177 -5.10 5.30 3.85
N GLY A 178 -4.79 6.10 2.82
CA GLY A 178 -5.63 7.22 2.39
C GLY A 178 -7.03 6.78 1.96
N ILE A 179 -7.13 5.77 1.08
CA ILE A 179 -8.42 5.25 0.61
C ILE A 179 -9.19 4.57 1.74
N GLY A 180 -8.53 3.78 2.59
CA GLY A 180 -9.17 3.09 3.71
C GLY A 180 -9.71 4.07 4.77
N THR A 181 -8.95 5.12 5.08
CA THR A 181 -9.42 6.21 5.97
C THR A 181 -10.59 6.96 5.36
N LEU A 182 -10.52 7.37 4.08
CA LEU A 182 -11.63 8.06 3.42
C LEU A 182 -12.89 7.19 3.36
N ALA A 183 -12.73 5.89 3.11
CA ALA A 183 -13.85 4.94 3.16
C ALA A 183 -14.46 4.91 4.57
N ALA A 184 -13.64 4.84 5.63
CA ALA A 184 -14.14 4.92 7.01
C ALA A 184 -14.91 6.22 7.26
N MET A 185 -14.37 7.38 6.88
CA MET A 185 -15.00 8.70 7.05
C MET A 185 -16.37 8.81 6.37
N ILE A 186 -16.58 8.16 5.23
CA ILE A 186 -17.85 8.20 4.49
C ILE A 186 -18.86 7.21 5.06
N THR A 187 -18.38 6.10 5.65
CA THR A 187 -19.24 5.03 6.18
C THR A 187 -19.55 5.15 7.68
N THR A 188 -19.02 6.19 8.34
CA THR A 188 -19.28 6.44 9.76
C THR A 188 -20.74 6.81 10.01
N SER A 189 -21.28 6.29 11.10
CA SER A 189 -22.65 6.57 11.56
C SER A 189 -22.80 7.95 12.22
N ASP A 190 -21.72 8.53 12.75
CA ASP A 190 -21.73 9.84 13.41
C ASP A 190 -21.26 10.96 12.46
N PRO A 191 -22.13 11.88 12.02
CA PRO A 191 -21.73 12.98 11.12
C PRO A 191 -20.77 13.98 11.78
N MET A 192 -20.65 13.99 13.10
CA MET A 192 -19.84 14.91 13.89
C MET A 192 -18.59 14.25 14.49
N TRP A 193 -18.23 13.04 14.01
CA TRP A 193 -17.06 12.28 14.45
C TRP A 193 -15.76 13.13 14.51
N TRP A 194 -15.63 14.10 13.60
CA TRP A 194 -14.46 14.96 13.45
C TRP A 194 -14.25 15.94 14.60
N THR A 195 -15.24 16.14 15.47
CA THR A 195 -15.14 17.04 16.64
C THR A 195 -14.42 16.40 17.82
N TYR A 196 -14.21 15.09 17.80
CA TYR A 196 -13.58 14.33 18.89
C TYR A 196 -12.07 14.16 18.66
N HIS A 197 -11.70 13.11 17.95
CA HIS A 197 -10.34 12.78 17.53
C HIS A 197 -10.42 11.92 16.27
N PHE A 198 -9.35 11.85 15.47
CA PHE A 198 -9.32 11.13 14.21
C PHE A 198 -9.49 9.62 14.41
N SER A 199 -8.90 9.09 15.49
CA SER A 199 -9.07 7.70 15.91
C SER A 199 -10.49 7.32 16.36
N GLN A 200 -11.41 8.29 16.44
CA GLN A 200 -12.83 8.05 16.75
C GLN A 200 -13.51 7.23 15.65
N LEU A 201 -13.01 7.32 14.40
CA LEU A 201 -13.48 6.48 13.30
C LEU A 201 -13.42 4.98 13.60
N GLY A 202 -12.57 4.57 14.56
CA GLY A 202 -12.38 3.19 15.01
C GLY A 202 -13.28 2.72 16.16
N THR A 203 -14.17 3.55 16.73
CA THR A 203 -14.82 3.25 18.03
C THR A 203 -16.31 2.88 17.96
N PHE A 204 -16.99 3.18 16.86
CA PHE A 204 -18.44 3.08 16.71
C PHE A 204 -19.00 1.66 16.54
N GLY A 205 -18.17 0.64 16.31
CA GLY A 205 -18.60 -0.74 16.08
C GLY A 205 -19.34 -0.94 14.75
N ASP A 206 -19.28 0.03 13.85
CA ASP A 206 -19.90 0.06 12.52
C ASP A 206 -18.89 -0.27 11.40
N MET A 207 -19.31 -0.09 10.15
CA MET A 207 -18.45 -0.27 8.97
C MET A 207 -17.22 0.65 9.01
N SER A 208 -17.36 1.90 9.49
CA SER A 208 -16.22 2.81 9.66
C SER A 208 -15.18 2.21 10.60
N SER A 209 -15.62 1.64 11.71
CA SER A 209 -14.72 1.04 12.71
C SER A 209 -13.94 -0.13 12.12
N PHE A 210 -14.61 -0.99 11.35
CA PHE A 210 -13.96 -2.08 10.64
C PHE A 210 -12.94 -1.58 9.60
N LEU A 211 -13.33 -0.62 8.76
CA LEU A 211 -12.47 -0.07 7.70
C LEU A 211 -11.27 0.69 8.27
N PHE A 212 -11.47 1.55 9.28
CA PHE A 212 -10.41 2.33 9.89
C PHE A 212 -9.39 1.42 10.60
N ASN A 213 -9.85 0.60 11.55
CA ASN A 213 -8.97 -0.27 12.32
C ASN A 213 -8.30 -1.32 11.44
N GLY A 214 -9.05 -1.93 10.51
CA GLY A 214 -8.50 -2.88 9.54
C GLY A 214 -7.42 -2.27 8.65
N THR A 215 -7.61 -1.02 8.22
CA THR A 215 -6.62 -0.26 7.45
C THR A 215 -5.35 0.00 8.25
N LEU A 216 -5.45 0.37 9.52
CA LEU A 216 -4.27 0.57 10.38
C LEU A 216 -3.51 -0.73 10.64
N ILE A 217 -4.22 -1.84 10.88
CA ILE A 217 -3.63 -3.17 11.08
C ILE A 217 -2.86 -3.61 9.83
N ALA A 218 -3.52 -3.59 8.67
CA ALA A 218 -2.90 -3.99 7.41
C ALA A 218 -1.80 -3.00 6.96
N GLY A 219 -1.97 -1.71 7.24
CA GLY A 219 -0.94 -0.69 7.03
C GLY A 219 0.31 -0.92 7.88
N GLY A 220 0.15 -1.31 9.14
CA GLY A 220 1.25 -1.69 10.02
C GLY A 220 2.03 -2.91 9.51
N LEU A 221 1.32 -3.91 8.99
CA LEU A 221 1.92 -5.07 8.32
C LEU A 221 2.69 -4.68 7.05
N LEU A 222 2.14 -3.78 6.24
CA LEU A 222 2.82 -3.23 5.06
C LEU A 222 4.08 -2.43 5.43
N VAL A 223 4.05 -1.59 6.47
CA VAL A 223 5.23 -0.88 6.98
C VAL A 223 6.30 -1.87 7.46
N THR A 224 5.87 -2.96 8.12
CA THR A 224 6.80 -4.02 8.55
C THR A 224 7.44 -4.72 7.35
N THR A 225 6.66 -5.01 6.31
CA THR A 225 7.16 -5.55 5.04
C THR A 225 8.15 -4.62 4.37
N PHE A 226 7.85 -3.33 4.40
CA PHE A 226 8.67 -2.26 3.83
C PHE A 226 10.07 -2.21 4.44
N THR A 227 10.25 -2.59 5.71
CA THR A 227 11.58 -2.66 6.33
C THR A 227 12.55 -3.61 5.62
N LEU A 228 12.06 -4.68 4.99
CA LEU A 228 12.89 -5.62 4.22
C LEU A 228 13.53 -4.94 3.01
N TYR A 229 12.73 -4.14 2.31
CA TYR A 229 13.12 -3.43 1.11
C TYR A 229 14.05 -2.27 1.44
N VAL A 230 13.72 -1.47 2.46
CA VAL A 230 14.61 -0.40 2.94
C VAL A 230 15.96 -0.94 3.39
N SER A 231 15.98 -2.06 4.12
CA SER A 231 17.24 -2.63 4.59
C SER A 231 18.12 -3.09 3.43
N HIS A 232 17.52 -3.65 2.38
CA HIS A 232 18.21 -4.06 1.17
C HIS A 232 18.77 -2.84 0.41
N ASP A 233 17.96 -1.81 0.21
CA ASP A 233 18.35 -0.63 -0.55
C ASP A 233 19.39 0.23 0.18
N LEU A 234 19.29 0.36 1.51
CA LEU A 234 20.34 1.00 2.30
C LEU A 234 21.66 0.23 2.22
N ALA A 235 21.62 -1.10 2.15
CA ALA A 235 22.81 -1.91 1.93
C ALA A 235 23.41 -1.69 0.53
N ALA A 236 22.57 -1.49 -0.50
CA ALA A 236 23.00 -1.16 -1.85
C ALA A 236 23.70 0.22 -1.92
N LEU A 237 23.20 1.21 -1.19
CA LEU A 237 23.88 2.50 -0.97
C LEU A 237 25.20 2.36 -0.19
N GLY A 238 25.47 1.18 0.38
CA GLY A 238 26.63 0.85 1.20
C GLY A 238 26.61 1.49 2.59
N GLU A 239 25.41 1.75 3.13
CA GLU A 239 25.27 2.21 4.51
C GLU A 239 25.86 1.22 5.51
N GLY A 240 26.30 1.74 6.65
CA GLY A 240 26.89 0.92 7.70
C GLY A 240 25.86 -0.05 8.33
N PRO A 241 26.28 -1.25 8.79
CA PRO A 241 25.36 -2.23 9.39
C PRO A 241 24.56 -1.71 10.59
N ARG A 242 25.10 -0.72 11.31
CA ARG A 242 24.41 -0.05 12.42
C ARG A 242 23.27 0.84 11.92
N GLY A 243 23.51 1.66 10.89
CA GLY A 243 22.51 2.55 10.30
C GLY A 243 21.31 1.77 9.74
N ILE A 244 21.61 0.73 8.94
CA ILE A 244 20.61 -0.19 8.38
C ILE A 244 19.75 -0.81 9.48
N ARG A 245 20.38 -1.29 10.56
CA ARG A 245 19.69 -1.92 11.69
C ARG A 245 18.80 -0.93 12.43
N VAL A 246 19.30 0.27 12.73
CA VAL A 246 18.52 1.29 13.46
C VAL A 246 17.31 1.72 12.64
N VAL A 247 17.48 2.02 11.35
CA VAL A 247 16.36 2.40 10.47
C VAL A 247 15.36 1.25 10.34
N GLY A 248 15.84 0.04 10.04
CA GLY A 248 14.98 -1.13 9.90
C GLY A 248 14.20 -1.44 11.18
N THR A 249 14.83 -1.36 12.35
CA THR A 249 14.17 -1.58 13.64
C THR A 249 13.18 -0.47 13.97
N ALA A 250 13.52 0.81 13.77
CA ALA A 250 12.61 1.92 14.04
C ALA A 250 11.35 1.85 13.15
N LEU A 251 11.51 1.58 11.85
CA LEU A 251 10.39 1.38 10.94
C LEU A 251 9.55 0.14 11.30
N ALA A 252 10.18 -0.95 11.74
CA ALA A 252 9.45 -2.15 12.17
C ALA A 252 8.61 -1.85 13.43
N ILE A 253 9.18 -1.13 14.40
CA ILE A 253 8.46 -0.69 15.59
C ILE A 253 7.30 0.23 15.19
N MET A 254 7.51 1.19 14.29
CA MET A 254 6.43 2.05 13.79
C MET A 254 5.30 1.23 13.15
N GLY A 255 5.63 0.23 12.33
CA GLY A 255 4.63 -0.66 11.72
C GLY A 255 3.84 -1.47 12.76
N VAL A 256 4.51 -2.03 13.77
CA VAL A 256 3.85 -2.73 14.87
C VAL A 256 2.95 -1.77 15.65
N MET A 257 3.44 -0.59 16.01
CA MET A 257 2.67 0.41 16.74
C MET A 257 1.46 0.89 15.94
N LEU A 258 1.59 1.06 14.62
CA LEU A 258 0.48 1.41 13.73
C LEU A 258 -0.62 0.33 13.75
N ALA A 259 -0.22 -0.94 13.70
CA ALA A 259 -1.18 -2.03 13.83
C ALA A 259 -1.83 -2.05 15.23
N CYS A 260 -1.07 -1.79 16.29
CA CYS A 260 -1.58 -1.72 17.65
C CYS A 260 -2.60 -0.60 17.85
N VAL A 261 -2.48 0.54 17.17
CA VAL A 261 -3.51 1.61 17.18
C VAL A 261 -4.86 1.07 16.67
N GLY A 262 -4.85 0.22 15.63
CA GLY A 262 -6.07 -0.43 15.12
C GLY A 262 -6.55 -1.63 15.96
N ILE A 263 -5.64 -2.39 16.60
CA ILE A 263 -5.98 -3.53 17.48
C ILE A 263 -6.59 -3.04 18.80
N PHE A 264 -6.12 -1.90 19.31
CA PHE A 264 -6.60 -1.29 20.54
C PHE A 264 -7.31 0.03 20.23
N PRO A 265 -8.56 0.01 19.73
CA PRO A 265 -9.37 1.21 19.64
C PRO A 265 -9.44 1.94 20.98
N VAL A 266 -9.50 3.26 20.95
CA VAL A 266 -9.37 4.09 22.16
C VAL A 266 -10.46 3.80 23.21
N ASN A 267 -11.67 3.39 22.77
CA ASN A 267 -12.76 2.99 23.65
C ASN A 267 -12.57 1.60 24.29
N VAL A 268 -11.69 0.76 23.74
CA VAL A 268 -11.38 -0.59 24.27
C VAL A 268 -10.25 -0.51 25.29
N ASN A 269 -9.14 0.14 24.94
CA ASN A 269 -8.02 0.33 25.85
C ASN A 269 -7.25 1.62 25.53
N MET A 270 -7.63 2.71 26.20
CA MET A 270 -7.03 4.03 26.01
C MET A 270 -5.52 4.06 26.30
N LEU A 271 -5.05 3.31 27.31
CA LEU A 271 -3.64 3.26 27.65
C LEU A 271 -2.80 2.64 26.52
N LEU A 272 -3.21 1.47 26.03
CA LEU A 272 -2.50 0.77 24.95
C LEU A 272 -2.60 1.55 23.63
N HIS A 273 -3.73 2.19 23.34
CA HIS A 273 -3.89 3.06 22.19
C HIS A 273 -2.89 4.22 22.22
N ASN A 274 -2.87 4.98 23.33
CA ASN A 274 -2.01 6.14 23.49
C ASN A 274 -0.53 5.76 23.51
N LEU A 275 -0.18 4.63 24.15
CA LEU A 275 1.18 4.11 24.14
C LEU A 275 1.62 3.74 22.71
N SER A 276 0.73 3.15 21.92
CA SER A 276 1.02 2.78 20.53
C SER A 276 1.22 4.02 19.65
N ALA A 277 0.29 4.98 19.72
CA ALA A 277 0.39 6.24 18.97
C ALA A 277 1.65 7.03 19.35
N SER A 278 1.94 7.16 20.65
CA SER A 278 3.13 7.85 21.15
C SER A 278 4.42 7.12 20.79
N GLY A 279 4.43 5.78 20.85
CA GLY A 279 5.57 4.96 20.48
C GLY A 279 5.94 5.10 19.00
N MET A 280 4.94 5.18 18.11
CA MET A 280 5.15 5.49 16.69
C MET A 280 5.76 6.88 16.51
N ALA A 281 5.20 7.90 17.17
CA ALA A 281 5.71 9.26 17.09
C ALA A 281 7.16 9.37 17.62
N LEU A 282 7.50 8.64 18.68
CA LEU A 282 8.86 8.60 19.24
C LEU A 282 9.87 8.01 18.25
N MET A 283 9.52 6.90 17.58
CA MET A 283 10.39 6.31 16.55
C MET A 283 10.54 7.22 15.33
N PHE A 284 9.46 7.91 14.95
CA PHE A 284 9.52 8.91 13.89
C PHE A 284 10.47 10.07 14.24
N LEU A 285 10.36 10.62 15.46
CA LEU A 285 11.28 11.65 15.97
C LEU A 285 12.73 11.17 15.99
N LEU A 286 12.97 9.92 16.42
CA LEU A 286 14.30 9.32 16.39
C LEU A 286 14.88 9.32 14.98
N LEU A 287 14.08 9.03 13.94
CA LEU A 287 14.54 9.01 12.55
C LEU A 287 14.75 10.42 11.98
N LEU A 288 13.88 11.38 12.31
CA LEU A 288 13.99 12.77 11.87
C LEU A 288 15.22 13.47 12.48
N VAL A 289 15.38 13.35 13.80
CA VAL A 289 16.48 13.99 14.52
C VAL A 289 17.76 13.20 14.30
N GLY A 290 17.72 11.88 14.50
CA GLY A 290 18.88 10.99 14.41
C GLY A 290 19.43 10.77 13.01
N GLY A 291 18.67 11.12 11.96
CA GLY A 291 19.01 10.88 10.55
C GLY A 291 20.46 11.15 10.17
N PRO A 292 21.03 12.36 10.44
CA PRO A 292 22.41 12.72 10.07
C PRO A 292 23.48 11.81 10.66
N TRP A 293 23.20 11.15 11.79
CA TRP A 293 24.13 10.23 12.45
C TRP A 293 23.87 8.78 12.08
N ILE A 294 22.63 8.43 11.73
CA ILE A 294 22.20 7.06 11.44
C ILE A 294 22.46 6.68 9.97
N VAL A 295 22.08 7.52 9.01
CA VAL A 295 22.20 7.26 7.55
C VAL A 295 23.14 8.26 6.90
N ARG A 296 24.44 8.00 6.94
CA ARG A 296 25.48 9.01 6.65
C ARG A 296 25.75 9.22 5.16
N ARG A 297 25.29 8.31 4.28
CA ARG A 297 25.46 8.36 2.83
C ARG A 297 24.32 9.05 2.11
N MET A 298 23.26 9.42 2.83
CA MET A 298 22.15 10.17 2.25
C MET A 298 22.57 11.60 1.85
N PRO A 299 21.98 12.16 0.77
CA PRO A 299 22.28 13.51 0.32
C PRO A 299 21.82 14.56 1.35
N ARG A 300 22.50 15.72 1.39
CA ARG A 300 22.15 16.81 2.33
C ARG A 300 20.71 17.31 2.20
N ALA A 301 20.17 17.27 0.98
CA ALA A 301 18.79 17.66 0.69
C ALA A 301 17.76 16.79 1.46
N TYR A 302 18.07 15.51 1.71
CA TYR A 302 17.23 14.63 2.52
C TYR A 302 17.14 15.10 3.99
N PHE A 303 18.26 15.52 4.58
CA PHE A 303 18.25 16.01 5.97
C PHE A 303 17.49 17.32 6.11
N LEU A 304 17.65 18.22 5.13
CA LEU A 304 16.90 19.47 5.11
C LEU A 304 15.38 19.20 5.00
N ALA A 305 14.98 18.28 4.13
CA ALA A 305 13.58 17.86 4.03
C ALA A 305 13.09 17.24 5.35
N SER A 306 13.88 16.34 5.97
CA SER A 306 13.53 15.74 7.27
C SER A 306 13.37 16.77 8.38
N TRP A 307 14.22 17.79 8.43
CA TRP A 307 14.06 18.89 9.38
C TRP A 307 12.87 19.80 9.06
N ALA A 308 12.47 19.93 7.80
CA ALA A 308 11.21 20.59 7.45
C ALA A 308 9.99 19.82 7.99
N PHE A 309 10.00 18.48 7.89
CA PHE A 309 8.97 17.64 8.53
C PHE A 309 8.99 17.78 10.05
N LEU A 310 10.18 17.83 10.66
CA LEU A 310 10.33 18.06 12.10
C LEU A 310 9.77 19.43 12.52
N ALA A 311 10.10 20.49 11.77
CA ALA A 311 9.56 21.83 12.01
C ALA A 311 8.03 21.84 11.87
N GLY A 312 7.49 21.19 10.83
CA GLY A 312 6.04 21.02 10.64
C GLY A 312 5.37 20.31 11.81
N LEU A 313 6.01 19.25 12.35
CA LEU A 313 5.53 18.55 13.54
C LEU A 313 5.53 19.46 14.78
N LEU A 314 6.62 20.20 15.03
CA LEU A 314 6.73 21.11 16.17
C LEU A 314 5.73 22.27 16.10
N VAL A 315 5.53 22.84 14.91
CA VAL A 315 4.51 23.87 14.66
C VAL A 315 3.11 23.30 14.93
N SER A 316 2.84 22.07 14.47
CA SER A 316 1.55 21.41 14.71
C SER A 316 1.29 21.18 16.19
N ILE A 317 2.32 20.78 16.96
CA ILE A 317 2.24 20.63 18.42
C ILE A 317 1.94 21.99 19.08
N ALA A 318 2.62 23.06 18.68
CA ALA A 318 2.40 24.39 19.25
C ALA A 318 0.99 24.95 18.94
N LEU A 319 0.51 24.77 17.69
CA LEU A 319 -0.84 25.17 17.30
C LEU A 319 -1.91 24.36 18.03
N PHE A 320 -1.69 23.06 18.24
CA PHE A 320 -2.58 22.24 19.05
C PHE A 320 -2.60 22.68 20.52
N ALA A 321 -1.42 22.92 21.12
CA ALA A 321 -1.29 23.33 22.52
C ALA A 321 -1.93 24.71 22.82
N THR A 322 -1.99 25.58 21.82
CA THR A 322 -2.67 26.89 21.92
C THR A 322 -4.17 26.83 21.61
N GLY A 323 -4.70 25.66 21.23
CA GLY A 323 -6.11 25.46 20.89
C GLY A 323 -6.52 25.97 19.50
N TYR A 324 -5.56 26.19 18.59
CA TYR A 324 -5.85 26.71 17.25
C TYR A 324 -6.68 25.73 16.40
N PHE A 325 -6.43 24.43 16.54
CA PHE A 325 -7.26 23.36 15.95
C PHE A 325 -7.47 22.20 16.94
N GLY A 326 -8.53 21.43 16.73
CA GLY A 326 -8.88 20.29 17.58
C GLY A 326 -7.98 19.06 17.38
N LEU A 327 -8.14 18.07 18.27
CA LEU A 327 -7.32 16.85 18.29
C LEU A 327 -7.41 16.05 16.99
N THR A 328 -8.57 16.00 16.33
CA THR A 328 -8.74 15.37 15.01
C THR A 328 -7.80 15.97 13.96
N ALA A 329 -7.75 17.30 13.86
CA ALA A 329 -6.89 17.96 12.89
C ALA A 329 -5.41 17.71 13.20
N PHE A 330 -5.05 17.74 14.49
CA PHE A 330 -3.71 17.39 14.95
C PHE A 330 -3.31 15.99 14.49
N GLU A 331 -4.14 14.98 14.77
CA GLU A 331 -3.88 13.59 14.42
C GLU A 331 -3.75 13.40 12.90
N ILE A 332 -4.66 13.99 12.10
CA ILE A 332 -4.57 13.93 10.63
C ILE A 332 -3.25 14.52 10.12
N ILE A 333 -2.83 15.67 10.65
CA ILE A 333 -1.58 16.33 10.25
C ILE A 333 -0.37 15.46 10.62
N VAL A 334 -0.32 14.91 11.84
CA VAL A 334 0.78 14.04 12.27
C VAL A 334 0.86 12.78 11.40
N PHE A 335 -0.29 12.15 11.11
CA PHE A 335 -0.36 11.02 10.19
C PHE A 335 0.16 11.39 8.78
N ALA A 336 -0.27 12.53 8.24
CA ALA A 336 0.17 13.02 6.94
C ALA A 336 1.68 13.32 6.92
N LEU A 337 2.23 13.88 8.00
CA LEU A 337 3.67 14.14 8.14
C LEU A 337 4.48 12.85 8.16
N ILE A 338 4.04 11.83 8.90
CA ILE A 338 4.72 10.52 8.98
C ILE A 338 4.79 9.86 7.60
N PHE A 339 3.65 9.72 6.92
CA PHE A 339 3.59 9.06 5.61
C PHE A 339 4.21 9.92 4.50
N GLY A 340 4.05 11.24 4.57
CA GLY A 340 4.70 12.18 3.66
C GLY A 340 6.22 12.12 3.77
N TRP A 341 6.76 12.09 4.99
CA TRP A 341 8.19 11.90 5.21
C TRP A 341 8.67 10.55 4.69
N LEU A 342 7.91 9.46 4.93
CA LEU A 342 8.25 8.13 4.43
C LEU A 342 8.39 8.11 2.90
N ALA A 343 7.49 8.78 2.18
CA ALA A 343 7.57 8.91 0.73
C ALA A 343 8.81 9.70 0.28
N VAL A 344 9.15 10.79 0.98
CA VAL A 344 10.34 11.60 0.70
C VAL A 344 11.63 10.82 0.98
N PHE A 345 11.69 10.11 2.11
CA PHE A 345 12.82 9.27 2.51
C PHE A 345 13.20 8.28 1.39
N ILE A 346 12.20 7.60 0.82
CA ILE A 346 12.42 6.61 -0.24
C ILE A 346 12.83 7.26 -1.54
N ARG A 347 12.21 8.39 -1.89
CA ARG A 347 12.58 9.10 -3.12
C ARG A 347 14.06 9.47 -3.10
N PHE A 348 14.58 9.91 -1.95
CA PHE A 348 16.01 10.19 -1.79
C PHE A 348 16.88 8.93 -1.80
N MET A 349 16.41 7.79 -1.28
CA MET A 349 17.14 6.51 -1.42
C MET A 349 17.32 6.12 -2.89
N VAL A 350 16.26 6.21 -3.69
CA VAL A 350 16.28 5.86 -5.12
C VAL A 350 17.21 6.79 -5.89
N VAL A 351 17.21 8.09 -5.59
CA VAL A 351 18.10 9.06 -6.25
C VAL A 351 19.56 8.84 -5.84
N ALA A 352 19.82 8.50 -4.57
CA ALA A 352 21.17 8.27 -4.07
C ALA A 352 21.82 6.99 -4.65
N ASP A 353 21.02 6.06 -5.16
CA ASP A 353 21.48 4.81 -5.79
C ASP A 353 21.90 5.02 -7.26
N GLN A 354 21.62 6.18 -7.85
CA GLN A 354 22.04 6.48 -9.22
C GLN A 354 23.54 6.82 -9.25
N PRO A 355 24.35 6.15 -10.10
CA PRO A 355 25.75 6.53 -10.26
C PRO A 355 25.82 7.97 -10.80
N GLU A 356 26.64 8.82 -10.17
CA GLU A 356 26.87 10.17 -10.70
C GLU A 356 27.32 10.08 -12.16
N PRO A 357 26.71 10.86 -13.08
CA PRO A 357 27.24 10.96 -14.43
C PRO A 357 28.67 11.49 -14.32
N ARG A 358 29.64 10.67 -14.75
CA ARG A 358 31.05 11.08 -14.81
C ARG A 358 31.13 12.33 -15.69
N SER A 359 31.43 13.47 -15.07
CA SER A 359 31.73 14.74 -15.74
C SER A 359 33.02 14.67 -16.54
#